data_AF-A0A0N9BXC9-F1
#
_entry.id   AF-A0A0N9BXC9-F1
#
_cell.length_a   1.000
_cell.length_b   1.000
_cell.length_c   1.000
_cell.angle_alpha   90.00
_cell.angle_beta   90.00
_cell.angle_gamma   90.00
#
_symmetry.space_group_name_H-M   'P 1'
#
loop_
_entity.id
_entity.type
_entity.pdbx_description
1 polymer ?
#
loop_
_entity_poly.entity_id
_entity_poly.type
_entity_poly.pdbx_seq_one_letter_code
_entity_poly.pdbx_strand_id
1 'polypeptide(L)'
;KKDVSVKYINANSFTRDISYFLQENNQRKLKQIRNHFDNADIVMFDDFQSYGIGNKKATIELIFNILDSRINQKRTTIICSDRPIYSLQNSFDARLISRLSMGLQLSIDEPQKADLLKILDYMIDINKMTPELWEDDAKIFIVKNHANSIRSLIGAINRLRFYNSE
;
A
#
# COMPACT_ATOMS: atom_id res chain seq x y z
N LYS A 1 8.87 24.62 -9.64
CA LYS A 1 8.30 23.25 -9.63
C LYS A 1 6.80 23.38 -9.69
N LYS A 2 6.11 22.59 -10.53
CA LYS A 2 4.64 22.54 -10.51
C LYS A 2 4.23 21.79 -9.23
N ASP A 3 3.32 22.33 -8.43
CA ASP A 3 2.78 21.59 -7.29
C ASP A 3 2.00 20.39 -7.82
N VAL A 4 2.45 19.18 -7.44
CA VAL A 4 1.82 17.92 -7.82
C VAL A 4 0.88 17.51 -6.70
N SER A 5 -0.41 17.36 -7.01
CA SER A 5 -1.41 16.90 -6.06
C SER A 5 -1.39 15.37 -5.95
N VAL A 6 -1.03 14.85 -4.78
CA VAL A 6 -0.95 13.41 -4.49
C VAL A 6 -2.01 13.02 -3.48
N LYS A 7 -2.71 11.91 -3.72
CA LYS A 7 -3.72 11.35 -2.81
C LYS A 7 -3.42 9.90 -2.50
N TYR A 8 -3.23 9.60 -1.22
CA TYR A 8 -3.12 8.24 -0.71
C TYR A 8 -4.48 7.78 -0.17
N ILE A 9 -4.85 6.53 -0.46
CA ILE A 9 -6.10 5.93 -0.05
C ILE A 9 -5.80 4.71 0.81
N ASN A 10 -6.15 4.82 2.10
CA ASN A 10 -6.22 3.68 2.99
C ASN A 10 -7.55 2.94 2.79
N ALA A 11 -7.49 1.64 2.50
CA ALA A 11 -8.67 0.85 2.15
C ALA A 11 -9.76 0.81 3.22
N ASN A 12 -9.36 0.70 4.49
CA ASN A 12 -10.31 0.61 5.59
C ASN A 12 -11.06 1.93 5.80
N SER A 13 -10.33 3.04 5.83
CA SER A 13 -10.97 4.36 6.02
C SER A 13 -11.86 4.74 4.85
N PHE A 14 -11.38 4.54 3.62
CA PHE A 14 -12.16 4.84 2.41
C PHE A 14 -13.45 4.01 2.36
N THR A 15 -13.36 2.71 2.63
CA THR A 15 -14.54 1.83 2.65
C THR A 15 -15.56 2.29 3.69
N ARG A 16 -15.11 2.59 4.92
CA ARG A 16 -15.96 3.01 6.03
C ARG A 16 -16.69 4.31 5.68
N ASP A 17 -15.95 5.31 5.20
CA ASP A 17 -16.49 6.63 4.89
C ASP A 17 -17.52 6.55 3.75
N ILE A 18 -17.26 5.77 2.70
CA ILE A 18 -18.23 5.56 1.61
C ILE A 18 -19.46 4.80 2.10
N SER A 19 -19.27 3.77 2.93
CA SER A 19 -20.38 3.02 3.50
C SER A 19 -21.32 3.94 4.29
N TYR A 20 -20.74 4.85 5.08
CA TYR A 20 -21.49 5.87 5.81
C TYR A 20 -22.26 6.80 4.87
N PHE A 21 -21.62 7.37 3.85
CA PHE A 21 -22.30 8.29 2.93
C PHE A 21 -23.36 7.62 2.05
N LEU A 22 -23.20 6.33 1.74
CA LEU A 22 -24.21 5.53 1.06
C LEU A 22 -25.43 5.30 1.95
N GLN A 23 -25.23 4.99 3.23
CA GLN A 23 -26.31 4.81 4.20
C GLN A 23 -27.12 6.10 4.39
N GLU A 24 -26.44 7.26 4.41
CA GLU A 24 -27.09 8.58 4.48
C GLU A 24 -27.73 9.04 3.15
N ASN A 25 -27.60 8.27 2.06
CA ASN A 25 -27.95 8.72 0.70
C ASN A 25 -27.32 10.07 0.32
N ASN A 26 -26.12 10.35 0.83
CA ASN A 26 -25.46 11.64 0.69
C ASN A 26 -24.71 11.77 -0.65
N GLN A 27 -25.48 11.90 -1.73
CA GLN A 27 -24.97 11.96 -3.10
C GLN A 27 -23.98 13.11 -3.32
N ARG A 28 -24.16 14.23 -2.62
CA ARG A 28 -23.25 15.38 -2.67
C ARG A 28 -21.86 15.00 -2.16
N LYS A 29 -21.77 14.30 -1.03
CA LYS A 29 -20.48 13.85 -0.47
C LYS A 29 -19.80 12.82 -1.37
N LEU A 30 -20.56 11.87 -1.92
CA LEU A 30 -20.01 10.88 -2.86
C LEU A 30 -19.42 11.56 -4.12
N LYS A 31 -20.13 12.56 -4.68
CA LYS A 31 -19.63 13.35 -5.81
C LYS A 31 -18.38 14.16 -5.46
N GLN A 32 -18.33 14.75 -4.27
CA GLN A 32 -17.16 15.48 -3.79
C GLN A 32 -15.94 14.56 -3.67
N ILE A 33 -16.12 13.36 -3.12
CA ILE A 33 -15.07 12.34 -3.01
C ILE A 33 -14.56 11.94 -4.39
N ARG A 34 -15.46 11.63 -5.34
CA ARG A 34 -15.08 11.31 -6.72
C ARG A 34 -14.27 12.46 -7.35
N ASN A 35 -14.78 13.68 -7.29
CA ASN A 35 -14.07 14.85 -7.83
C ASN A 35 -12.70 15.06 -7.17
N HIS A 36 -12.58 14.75 -5.88
CA HIS A 36 -11.31 14.87 -5.15
C HIS A 36 -10.24 13.94 -5.72
N PHE A 37 -10.63 12.71 -6.09
CA PHE A 37 -9.72 11.74 -6.68
C PHE A 37 -9.51 11.94 -8.17
N ASP A 38 -10.55 12.30 -8.94
CA ASP A 38 -10.43 12.50 -10.39
C ASP A 38 -9.48 13.66 -10.71
N ASN A 39 -9.49 14.74 -9.92
CA ASN A 39 -8.67 15.93 -10.17
C ASN A 39 -7.22 15.82 -9.66
N ALA A 40 -6.89 14.80 -8.86
CA ALA A 40 -5.52 14.64 -8.35
C ALA A 40 -4.56 14.20 -9.46
N ASP A 41 -3.33 14.68 -9.44
CA ASP A 41 -2.30 14.28 -10.41
C ASP A 41 -1.92 12.81 -10.20
N ILE A 42 -1.75 12.40 -8.93
CA ILE A 42 -1.43 11.02 -8.54
C ILE A 42 -2.43 10.53 -7.49
N VAL A 43 -2.96 9.33 -7.70
CA VAL A 43 -3.76 8.60 -6.70
C VAL A 43 -3.06 7.27 -6.41
N MET A 44 -2.91 6.94 -5.12
CA MET A 44 -2.29 5.71 -4.64
C MET A 44 -3.31 4.92 -3.83
N PHE A 45 -3.68 3.74 -4.32
CA PHE A 45 -4.45 2.78 -3.56
C PHE A 45 -3.50 1.81 -2.88
N ASP A 46 -3.65 1.67 -1.57
CA ASP A 46 -2.95 0.64 -0.79
C ASP A 46 -3.89 -0.51 -0.45
N ASP A 47 -3.32 -1.69 -0.17
CA ASP A 47 -4.06 -2.90 0.22
C ASP A 47 -5.30 -3.18 -0.66
N PHE A 48 -5.15 -3.12 -1.99
CA PHE A 48 -6.29 -3.14 -2.91
C PHE A 48 -7.17 -4.40 -2.77
N GLN A 49 -6.60 -5.54 -2.39
CA GLN A 49 -7.31 -6.76 -2.05
C GLN A 49 -8.44 -6.54 -1.03
N SER A 50 -8.30 -5.58 -0.12
CA SER A 50 -9.25 -5.30 0.96
C SER A 50 -10.59 -4.73 0.48
N TYR A 51 -10.61 -4.11 -0.71
CA TYR A 51 -11.86 -3.59 -1.30
C TYR A 51 -12.78 -4.71 -1.81
N GLY A 52 -12.21 -5.88 -2.16
CA GLY A 52 -12.94 -7.03 -2.66
C GLY A 52 -13.45 -7.98 -1.57
N ILE A 53 -13.09 -7.73 -0.31
CA ILE A 53 -13.56 -8.53 0.83
C ILE A 53 -14.96 -8.07 1.25
N GLY A 54 -15.91 -9.01 1.25
CA GLY A 54 -17.31 -8.79 1.65
C GLY A 54 -18.19 -8.24 0.52
N ASN A 55 -19.46 -7.94 0.82
CA ASN A 55 -20.46 -7.53 -0.18
C ASN A 55 -20.48 -6.00 -0.40
N LYS A 56 -19.34 -5.39 -0.73
CA LYS A 56 -19.15 -3.93 -0.86
C LYS A 56 -19.45 -3.39 -2.27
N LYS A 57 -20.51 -3.87 -2.92
CA LYS A 57 -20.78 -3.60 -4.36
C LYS A 57 -20.78 -2.11 -4.72
N ALA A 58 -21.44 -1.28 -3.91
CA ALA A 58 -21.51 0.17 -4.16
C ALA A 58 -20.15 0.87 -4.02
N THR A 59 -19.31 0.45 -3.06
CA THR A 59 -17.93 0.95 -2.92
C THR A 59 -17.08 0.54 -4.12
N ILE A 60 -17.19 -0.72 -4.56
CA ILE A 60 -16.48 -1.23 -5.75
C ILE A 60 -16.91 -0.46 -7.00
N GLU A 61 -18.20 -0.19 -7.17
CA GLU A 61 -18.72 0.63 -8.27
C GLU A 61 -18.11 2.04 -8.27
N LEU A 62 -18.03 2.69 -7.10
CA LEU A 62 -17.42 4.02 -7.01
C LEU A 62 -15.93 3.98 -7.38
N ILE A 63 -15.18 2.97 -6.91
CA ILE A 63 -13.77 2.77 -7.27
C ILE A 63 -13.62 2.57 -8.78
N PHE A 64 -14.46 1.73 -9.39
CA PHE A 64 -14.46 1.54 -10.85
C PHE A 64 -14.63 2.87 -11.59
N ASN A 65 -15.60 3.69 -11.17
CA ASN A 65 -15.87 4.99 -11.79
C ASN A 65 -14.71 5.98 -11.63
N ILE A 66 -14.01 5.97 -10.48
CA ILE A 66 -12.81 6.78 -10.26
C ILE A 66 -11.69 6.29 -11.20
N LEU A 67 -11.41 4.99 -11.24
CA LEU A 67 -10.35 4.44 -12.08
C LEU A 67 -10.59 4.68 -13.57
N ASP A 68 -11.81 4.46 -14.05
CA ASP A 68 -12.20 4.73 -15.44
C ASP A 68 -11.96 6.19 -15.82
N SER A 69 -12.47 7.12 -15.00
CA SER A 69 -12.28 8.57 -15.20
C SER A 69 -10.79 8.93 -15.28
N ARG A 70 -9.98 8.41 -14.35
CA ARG A 70 -8.54 8.69 -14.29
C ARG A 70 -7.76 8.12 -15.46
N ILE A 71 -8.09 6.90 -15.90
CA ILE A 71 -7.50 6.29 -17.10
C ILE A 71 -7.80 7.15 -18.34
N ASN A 72 -9.06 7.55 -18.51
CA ASN A 72 -9.48 8.38 -19.65
C ASN A 72 -8.80 9.75 -19.66
N GLN A 73 -8.55 10.32 -18.48
CA GLN A 73 -7.83 11.60 -18.32
C GLN A 73 -6.30 11.45 -18.31
N LYS A 74 -5.76 10.24 -18.51
CA LYS A 74 -4.33 9.94 -18.45
C LYS A 74 -3.67 10.39 -17.13
N ARG A 75 -4.39 10.24 -16.02
CA ARG A 75 -3.91 10.56 -14.67
C ARG A 75 -3.26 9.34 -14.03
N THR A 76 -2.09 9.53 -13.40
CA THR A 76 -1.31 8.45 -12.82
C THR A 76 -2.04 7.83 -11.63
N THR A 77 -2.26 6.52 -11.67
CA THR A 77 -2.82 5.77 -10.56
C THR A 77 -1.89 4.63 -10.21
N ILE A 78 -1.49 4.55 -8.94
CA ILE A 78 -0.63 3.50 -8.39
C ILE A 78 -1.51 2.63 -7.50
N ILE A 79 -1.38 1.32 -7.64
CA ILE A 79 -2.17 0.35 -6.88
C ILE A 79 -1.22 -0.69 -6.31
N CYS A 80 -1.24 -0.82 -4.99
CA CYS A 80 -0.52 -1.86 -4.26
C CYS A 80 -1.52 -2.95 -3.83
N SER A 81 -1.10 -4.20 -3.96
CA SER A 81 -1.91 -5.35 -3.56
C SER A 81 -0.99 -6.47 -3.09
N ASP A 82 -1.36 -7.13 -1.99
CA ASP A 82 -0.67 -8.34 -1.51
C ASP A 82 -0.88 -9.54 -2.44
N ARG A 83 -1.85 -9.44 -3.34
CA ARG A 83 -2.21 -10.53 -4.26
C ARG A 83 -2.15 -10.06 -5.71
N PRO A 84 -1.68 -10.91 -6.63
CA PRO A 84 -1.63 -10.57 -8.04
C PRO A 84 -3.03 -10.43 -8.63
N ILE A 85 -3.18 -9.63 -9.70
CA ILE A 85 -4.48 -9.28 -10.29
C ILE A 85 -5.32 -10.51 -10.66
N TYR A 86 -4.71 -11.58 -11.17
CA TYR A 86 -5.44 -12.79 -11.53
C TYR A 86 -6.16 -13.45 -10.33
N SER A 87 -5.60 -13.34 -9.12
CA SER A 87 -6.21 -13.89 -7.91
C SER A 87 -7.38 -13.05 -7.39
N LEU A 88 -7.47 -11.79 -7.83
CA LEU A 88 -8.52 -10.85 -7.44
C LEU A 88 -9.83 -11.07 -8.22
N GLN A 89 -9.82 -11.92 -9.26
CA GLN A 89 -10.98 -12.22 -10.11
C GLN A 89 -12.19 -12.78 -9.35
N ASN A 90 -11.96 -13.43 -8.21
CA ASN A 90 -13.03 -13.94 -7.35
C ASN A 90 -13.70 -12.87 -6.47
N SER A 91 -13.09 -11.67 -6.39
CA SER A 91 -13.49 -10.61 -5.47
C SER A 91 -13.95 -9.34 -6.17
N PHE A 92 -13.65 -9.19 -7.46
CA PHE A 92 -14.01 -8.03 -8.26
C PHE A 92 -14.64 -8.46 -9.58
N ASP A 93 -15.45 -7.56 -10.15
CA ASP A 93 -16.04 -7.80 -11.46
C ASP A 93 -15.00 -7.79 -12.59
N ALA A 94 -15.33 -8.45 -13.70
CA ALA A 94 -14.43 -8.60 -14.84
C ALA A 94 -14.01 -7.26 -15.45
N ARG A 95 -14.88 -6.24 -15.40
CA ARG A 95 -14.55 -4.90 -15.94
C ARG A 95 -13.48 -4.21 -15.11
N LEU A 96 -13.53 -4.29 -13.79
CA LEU A 96 -12.51 -3.72 -12.92
C LEU A 96 -11.18 -4.45 -13.10
N ILE A 97 -11.19 -5.78 -13.13
CA ILE A 97 -9.99 -6.59 -13.40
C ILE A 97 -9.36 -6.23 -14.75
N SER A 98 -10.18 -6.03 -15.79
CA SER A 98 -9.72 -5.60 -17.10
C SER A 98 -9.00 -4.24 -17.02
N ARG A 99 -9.58 -3.25 -16.31
CA ARG A 99 -8.93 -1.93 -16.13
C ARG A 99 -7.62 -1.99 -15.37
N LEU A 100 -7.55 -2.82 -14.32
CA LEU A 100 -6.30 -3.03 -13.58
C LEU A 100 -5.23 -3.66 -14.49
N SER A 101 -5.63 -4.61 -15.34
CA SER A 101 -4.72 -5.34 -16.23
C SER A 101 -4.15 -4.48 -17.38
N MET A 102 -4.79 -3.36 -17.72
CA MET A 102 -4.33 -2.45 -18.78
C MET A 102 -3.04 -1.68 -18.40
N GLY A 103 -2.69 -1.65 -17.11
CA GLY A 103 -1.52 -0.93 -16.61
C GLY A 103 -0.23 -1.75 -16.60
N LEU A 104 0.84 -1.11 -16.11
CA LEU A 104 2.10 -1.78 -15.79
C LEU A 104 1.93 -2.61 -14.52
N GLN A 105 2.21 -3.91 -14.62
CA GLN A 105 2.16 -4.85 -13.50
C GLN A 105 3.59 -5.26 -13.13
N LEU A 106 3.96 -5.03 -11.88
CA LEU A 106 5.26 -5.41 -11.32
C LEU A 106 5.03 -6.20 -10.04
N SER A 107 5.80 -7.26 -9.82
CA SER A 107 5.86 -7.96 -8.55
C SER A 107 7.04 -7.45 -7.72
N ILE A 108 6.88 -7.47 -6.41
CA ILE A 108 7.97 -7.33 -5.45
C ILE A 108 8.10 -8.68 -4.78
N ASP A 109 9.21 -9.36 -5.00
CA ASP A 109 9.46 -10.68 -4.45
C ASP A 109 9.93 -10.57 -2.99
N GLU A 110 9.81 -11.67 -2.25
CA GLU A 110 10.32 -11.74 -0.88
C GLU A 110 11.85 -11.55 -0.87
N PRO A 111 12.37 -10.70 0.03
CA PRO A 111 13.80 -10.42 0.08
C PRO A 111 14.57 -11.67 0.51
N GLN A 112 15.71 -11.91 -0.11
CA GLN A 112 16.62 -12.97 0.32
C GLN A 112 17.38 -12.53 1.57
N LYS A 113 18.05 -13.47 2.26
CA LYS A 113 18.87 -13.14 3.45
C LYS A 113 19.89 -12.04 3.19
N ALA A 114 20.51 -12.04 2.01
CA ALA A 114 21.47 -11.01 1.62
C ALA A 114 20.81 -9.62 1.47
N ASP A 115 19.56 -9.57 1.01
CA ASP A 115 18.80 -8.32 0.91
C ASP A 115 18.37 -7.83 2.30
N LEU A 116 17.95 -8.75 3.16
CA LEU A 116 17.63 -8.44 4.56
C LEU A 116 18.83 -7.91 5.34
N LEU A 117 20.06 -8.39 5.07
CA LEU A 117 21.28 -7.83 5.66
C LEU A 117 21.50 -6.38 5.19
N LYS A 118 21.33 -6.09 3.90
CA LYS A 118 21.43 -4.71 3.38
C LYS A 118 20.36 -3.80 3.99
N ILE A 119 19.14 -4.30 4.14
CA ILE A 119 18.05 -3.57 4.81
C ILE A 119 18.40 -3.32 6.28
N LEU A 120 18.97 -4.32 6.98
CA LEU A 120 19.42 -4.18 8.35
C LEU A 120 20.49 -3.09 8.48
N ASP A 121 21.53 -3.12 7.64
CA ASP A 121 22.58 -2.10 7.62
C ASP A 121 22.01 -0.70 7.38
N TYR A 122 21.12 -0.56 6.39
CA TYR A 122 20.43 0.70 6.13
C TYR A 122 19.61 1.16 7.35
N MET A 123 18.91 0.24 8.03
CA MET A 123 18.13 0.56 9.22
C MET A 123 19.03 1.00 10.38
N ILE A 124 20.18 0.38 10.61
CA ILE A 124 21.15 0.77 11.65
C ILE A 124 21.64 2.21 11.41
N ASP A 125 21.96 2.53 10.15
CA ASP A 125 22.44 3.85 9.74
C ASP A 125 21.37 4.94 9.94
N ILE A 126 20.18 4.78 9.38
CA ILE A 126 19.11 5.81 9.50
C ILE A 126 18.63 5.99 10.96
N ASN A 127 18.78 4.97 11.80
CA ASN A 127 18.45 5.03 13.22
C ASN A 127 19.63 5.48 14.10
N LYS A 128 20.80 5.79 13.51
CA LYS A 128 22.01 6.26 14.20
C LYS A 128 22.47 5.31 15.31
N MET A 129 22.40 4.00 15.07
CA MET A 129 22.71 2.97 16.07
C MET A 129 24.19 2.56 16.10
N THR A 130 25.10 3.49 15.76
CA THR A 130 26.57 3.31 15.71
C THR A 130 26.97 2.03 14.95
N PRO A 131 26.96 2.04 13.61
CA PRO A 131 27.21 0.86 12.78
C PRO A 131 28.49 0.09 13.11
N GLU A 132 29.50 0.77 13.65
CA GLU A 132 30.79 0.20 14.03
C GLU A 132 30.70 -0.79 15.20
N LEU A 133 29.64 -0.70 16.02
CA LEU A 133 29.41 -1.60 17.15
C LEU A 133 28.68 -2.90 16.75
N TRP A 134 28.30 -3.05 15.49
CA TRP A 134 27.53 -4.20 15.01
C TRP A 134 28.43 -5.19 14.31
N GLU A 135 28.83 -6.23 15.04
CA GLU A 135 29.55 -7.36 14.48
C GLU A 135 28.71 -8.12 13.44
N ASP A 136 29.35 -8.65 12.41
CA ASP A 136 28.68 -9.38 11.32
C ASP A 136 27.88 -10.58 11.84
N ASP A 137 28.40 -11.31 12.83
CA ASP A 137 27.72 -12.44 13.44
C ASP A 137 26.42 -12.01 14.15
N ALA A 138 26.42 -10.84 14.79
CA ALA A 138 25.21 -10.28 15.42
C ALA A 138 24.16 -9.90 14.36
N LYS A 139 24.58 -9.30 13.24
CA LYS A 139 23.69 -8.97 12.12
C LYS A 139 23.09 -10.22 11.50
N ILE A 140 23.91 -11.23 11.23
CA ILE A 140 23.47 -12.53 10.70
C ILE A 140 22.50 -13.20 11.67
N PHE A 141 22.78 -13.15 12.97
CA PHE A 141 21.88 -13.67 13.99
C PHE A 141 20.51 -12.99 13.95
N ILE A 142 20.47 -11.65 13.86
CA ILE A 142 19.21 -10.90 13.80
C ILE A 142 18.42 -11.25 12.55
N VAL A 143 19.07 -11.26 11.37
CA VAL A 143 18.41 -11.63 10.11
C VAL A 143 17.88 -13.06 10.18
N LYS A 144 18.65 -14.01 10.70
CA LYS A 144 18.22 -15.42 10.83
C LYS A 144 16.98 -15.58 11.70
N ASN A 145 16.85 -14.80 12.78
CA ASN A 145 15.72 -14.88 13.71
C ASN A 145 14.51 -14.02 13.29
N HIS A 146 14.70 -13.05 12.39
CA HIS A 146 13.65 -12.11 11.96
C HIS A 146 13.36 -12.13 10.45
N ALA A 147 13.79 -13.17 9.73
CA ALA A 147 13.64 -13.29 8.27
C ALA A 147 12.19 -13.39 7.75
N ASN A 148 11.21 -13.62 8.63
CA ASN A 148 9.82 -13.87 8.21
C ASN A 148 9.13 -12.67 7.55
N SER A 149 9.62 -11.44 7.79
CA SER A 149 9.22 -10.24 7.05
C SER A 149 10.13 -9.07 7.38
N ILE A 150 10.24 -8.10 6.47
CA ILE A 150 10.87 -6.80 6.74
C ILE A 150 10.25 -6.14 7.98
N ARG A 151 8.94 -6.30 8.20
CA ARG A 151 8.24 -5.77 9.39
C ARG A 151 8.78 -6.39 10.70
N SER A 152 9.06 -7.69 10.71
CA SER A 152 9.67 -8.37 11.87
C SER A 152 11.08 -7.84 12.15
N LEU A 153 11.89 -7.66 11.10
CA LEU A 153 13.23 -7.11 11.18
C LEU A 153 13.23 -5.68 11.74
N ILE A 154 12.34 -4.81 11.23
CA ILE A 154 12.15 -3.44 11.75
C ILE A 154 11.73 -3.48 13.22
N GLY A 155 10.84 -4.40 13.60
CA GLY A 155 10.42 -4.59 14.99
C GLY A 155 11.57 -4.99 15.91
N ALA A 156 12.49 -5.84 15.44
CA ALA A 156 13.69 -6.23 16.19
C ALA A 156 14.61 -5.03 16.42
N ILE A 157 14.86 -4.24 15.37
CA ILE A 157 15.69 -3.03 15.46
C ILE A 157 15.12 -2.01 16.42
N ASN A 158 13.81 -1.76 16.36
CA ASN A 158 13.15 -0.85 17.29
C ASN A 158 13.29 -1.29 18.76
N ARG A 159 13.24 -2.60 19.03
CA ARG A 159 13.47 -3.14 20.39
C ARG A 159 14.91 -2.92 20.85
N LEU A 160 15.88 -3.23 20.01
CA LEU A 160 17.30 -3.02 20.33
C LEU A 160 17.61 -1.54 20.58
N ARG A 161 17.02 -0.64 19.78
CA ARG A 161 17.15 0.81 19.97
C ARG A 161 16.58 1.26 21.32
N PHE A 162 15.44 0.71 21.72
CA PHE A 162 14.83 1.04 23.01
C PHE A 162 15.72 0.60 24.18
N TYR A 163 16.23 -0.64 24.16
CA TYR A 163 17.10 -1.14 25.23
C TYR A 163 18.45 -0.43 25.34
N ASN A 164 19.00 0.09 24.24
CA ASN A 164 20.22 0.88 24.27
C ASN A 164 20.01 2.33 24.75
N SER A 165 18.76 2.78 24.89
CA SER A 165 18.41 4.12 25.38
C SER A 165 17.99 4.16 26.85
N GLU A 166 17.85 3.00 27.49
CA GLU A 166 17.75 2.84 28.95
C GLU A 166 19.14 2.65 29.56
#